data_AF-A0A1H7RI73-F1
#
_entry.id   AF-A0A1H7RI73-F1
#
_cell.length_a   1.000
_cell.length_b   1.000
_cell.length_c   1.000
_cell.angle_alpha   90.00
_cell.angle_beta   90.00
_cell.angle_gamma   90.00
#
_symmetry.space_group_name_H-M   'P 1'
#
loop_
_entity.id
_entity.type
_entity.pdbx_description
1 polymer ?
#
loop_
_entity_poly.entity_id
_entity_poly.type
_entity_poly.pdbx_seq_one_letter_code
_entity_poly.pdbx_strand_id
1 'polypeptide(L)'
;MPGSRLFQSFQRLALAGLLAAGGSSLSADVVRAQARLIPAPAPETRGETGDARIEAVQVTVDHAKVLRLPEKAQTVIVGNPAIADVTVQRNGVMIVTGKSYGVTNLIALDATGALLAESSVRVGAASDSILTVQRGLERESYSCTPSCQPSAQLGDSKAFFDGTSGQSGARNAAATGAEKK
;
A
#
# COMPACT_ATOMS: atom_id res chain seq x y z
N MET A 1 -22.41 25.35 18.65
CA MET A 1 -21.81 25.18 20.00
C MET A 1 -20.42 24.56 19.83
N PRO A 2 -19.32 25.31 19.95
CA PRO A 2 -17.97 24.75 19.96
C PRO A 2 -17.38 24.74 21.38
N GLY A 3 -16.87 23.59 21.82
CA GLY A 3 -16.17 23.43 23.10
C GLY A 3 -14.73 22.97 22.86
N SER A 4 -13.77 23.87 23.05
CA SER A 4 -12.34 23.59 22.94
C SER A 4 -11.58 24.42 23.96
N ARG A 5 -11.38 23.92 25.19
CA ARG A 5 -10.39 24.43 26.16
C ARG A 5 -10.09 23.34 27.18
N LEU A 6 -8.90 22.77 27.16
CA LEU A 6 -8.33 22.17 28.35
C LEU A 6 -6.81 22.23 28.29
N PHE A 7 -6.23 22.60 29.44
CA PHE A 7 -4.82 22.62 29.79
C PHE A 7 -4.00 23.85 29.38
N GLN A 8 -4.40 24.96 30.01
CA GLN A 8 -3.51 25.95 30.59
C GLN A 8 -2.82 25.41 31.85
N SER A 9 -1.74 26.11 32.23
CA SER A 9 -1.06 26.12 33.53
C SER A 9 0.14 25.19 33.65
N PHE A 10 1.34 25.74 33.43
CA PHE A 10 2.21 25.98 34.57
C PHE A 10 2.98 27.29 34.35
N GLN A 11 2.72 28.18 35.31
CA GLN A 11 3.14 29.57 35.37
C GLN A 11 4.46 29.65 36.16
N ARG A 12 5.23 30.69 35.86
CA ARG A 12 6.11 31.44 36.80
C ARG A 12 7.40 30.72 37.23
N LEU A 13 8.55 31.38 37.38
CA LEU A 13 8.77 32.63 38.12
C LEU A 13 10.22 33.13 37.86
N ALA A 14 10.38 34.46 37.79
CA ALA A 14 11.48 35.28 38.38
C ALA A 14 12.95 35.09 37.87
N LEU A 15 13.85 36.09 37.85
CA LEU A 15 13.86 37.52 38.18
C LEU A 15 15.25 38.08 37.77
N ALA A 16 15.33 39.40 37.49
CA ALA A 16 16.48 40.30 37.67
C ALA A 16 17.79 40.01 36.89
N GLY A 17 18.55 40.97 36.38
CA GLY A 17 18.64 42.41 36.61
C GLY A 17 20.11 42.82 36.39
N LEU A 18 20.31 43.93 35.67
CA LEU A 18 21.56 44.62 35.33
C LEU A 18 22.63 44.68 36.44
N LEU A 19 23.94 44.73 36.06
CA LEU A 19 24.85 45.86 36.35
C LEU A 19 26.30 45.68 35.81
N ALA A 20 26.77 46.75 35.17
CA ALA A 20 28.09 47.39 35.23
C ALA A 20 29.38 46.75 34.67
N ALA A 21 30.17 47.64 34.06
CA ALA A 21 31.48 47.48 33.43
C ALA A 21 32.65 47.56 34.43
N GLY A 22 33.85 47.14 34.00
CA GLY A 22 35.12 47.48 34.67
C GLY A 22 36.23 46.47 34.39
N GLY A 23 37.39 46.96 33.95
CA GLY A 23 38.55 46.14 33.57
C GLY A 23 39.44 45.70 34.74
N SER A 24 40.57 45.12 34.36
CA SER A 24 41.87 44.98 35.06
C SER A 24 42.32 43.52 35.20
N SER A 25 43.45 43.28 34.55
CA SER A 25 44.35 42.12 34.62
C SER A 25 44.76 41.75 36.05
N LEU A 26 44.76 40.45 36.37
CA LEU A 26 45.72 39.82 37.29
C LEU A 26 45.77 38.31 37.01
N SER A 27 46.98 37.82 36.74
CA SER A 27 47.34 36.42 36.56
C SER A 27 47.25 35.65 37.90
N ALA A 28 46.67 34.46 37.89
CA ALA A 28 47.02 33.36 38.81
C ALA A 28 46.36 32.05 38.34
N ASP A 29 47.17 31.01 38.27
CA ASP A 29 46.89 29.66 37.79
C ASP A 29 45.62 29.01 38.38
N VAL A 30 44.68 28.62 37.50
CA VAL A 30 43.59 27.72 37.85
C VAL A 30 43.83 26.37 37.18
N VAL A 31 44.05 25.39 38.07
CA VAL A 31 44.18 23.95 37.84
C VAL A 31 43.21 23.46 36.76
N ARG A 32 43.78 22.92 35.68
CA ARG A 32 43.04 22.29 34.57
C ARG A 32 42.43 20.97 35.04
N ALA A 33 41.23 21.04 35.61
CA ALA A 33 40.41 19.86 35.87
C ALA A 33 40.06 19.19 34.54
N GLN A 34 40.73 18.08 34.24
CA GLN A 34 40.51 17.32 33.01
C GLN A 34 39.19 16.56 33.13
N ALA A 35 38.10 17.15 32.62
CA ALA A 35 36.85 16.45 32.40
C ALA A 35 37.06 15.38 31.32
N ARG A 36 37.27 14.13 31.74
CA ARG A 36 37.25 12.98 30.84
C ARG A 36 35.81 12.75 30.39
N LEU A 37 35.49 13.07 29.14
CA LEU A 37 34.25 12.62 28.49
C LEU A 37 34.22 11.09 28.50
N ILE A 38 33.24 10.51 29.18
CA ILE A 38 32.89 9.10 29.03
C ILE A 38 32.03 8.99 27.76
N PRO A 39 32.43 8.23 26.73
CA PRO A 39 31.59 8.03 25.55
C PRO A 39 30.32 7.28 25.94
N ALA A 40 29.17 7.83 25.58
CA ALA A 40 27.88 7.16 25.76
C ALA A 40 27.85 5.86 24.93
N PRO A 41 27.33 4.73 25.45
CA PRO A 41 27.16 3.52 24.67
C PRO A 41 26.20 3.79 23.49
N ALA A 42 26.59 3.36 22.30
CA ALA A 42 25.79 3.49 21.09
C ALA A 42 24.44 2.75 21.24
N PRO A 43 23.34 3.25 20.65
CA PRO A 43 22.07 2.54 20.67
C PRO A 43 22.20 1.24 19.87
N GLU A 44 22.10 0.11 20.55
CA GLU A 44 21.98 -1.19 19.91
C GLU A 44 20.66 -1.23 19.12
N THR A 45 20.77 -1.34 17.81
CA THR A 45 19.65 -1.63 16.91
C THR A 45 19.10 -3.01 17.25
N ARG A 46 18.07 -3.04 18.10
CA ARG A 46 17.27 -4.24 18.34
C ARG A 46 16.67 -4.67 17.00
N GLY A 47 17.23 -5.74 16.42
CA GLY A 47 16.71 -6.36 15.22
C GLY A 47 15.24 -6.68 15.40
N GLU A 48 14.42 -6.13 14.51
CA GLU A 48 13.00 -6.44 14.41
C GLU A 48 12.91 -7.91 14.00
N THR A 49 12.64 -8.78 14.98
CA THR A 49 12.21 -10.15 14.73
C THR A 49 10.99 -10.06 13.83
N GLY A 50 11.16 -10.46 12.56
CA GLY A 50 10.08 -10.57 11.60
C GLY A 50 9.00 -11.47 12.18
N ASP A 51 7.97 -10.84 12.72
CA ASP A 51 6.66 -11.44 12.83
C ASP A 51 6.35 -12.04 11.45
N ALA A 52 5.95 -13.31 11.44
CA ALA A 52 5.52 -14.01 10.23
C ALA A 52 4.18 -13.40 9.77
N ARG A 53 4.20 -12.11 9.41
CA ARG A 53 3.12 -11.46 8.71
C ARG A 53 3.03 -12.21 7.40
N ILE A 54 1.93 -12.94 7.23
CA ILE A 54 1.62 -13.58 5.98
C ILE A 54 1.64 -12.48 4.92
N GLU A 55 2.61 -12.60 4.01
CA GLU A 55 2.94 -11.58 3.03
C GLU A 55 1.68 -11.26 2.23
N ALA A 56 1.19 -10.02 2.35
CA ALA A 56 -0.01 -9.60 1.64
C ALA A 56 0.23 -9.72 0.13
N VAL A 57 -0.59 -10.51 -0.55
CA VAL A 57 -0.49 -10.70 -1.99
C VAL A 57 -1.03 -9.44 -2.66
N GLN A 58 -0.13 -8.63 -3.18
CA GLN A 58 -0.49 -7.50 -4.03
C GLN A 58 -0.73 -7.99 -5.45
N VAL A 59 -1.91 -7.67 -5.99
CA VAL A 59 -2.31 -7.93 -7.38
C VAL A 59 -2.87 -6.65 -7.97
N THR A 60 -2.75 -6.50 -9.27
CA THR A 60 -3.30 -5.35 -9.99
C THR A 60 -4.61 -5.77 -10.68
N VAL A 61 -5.60 -4.88 -10.76
CA VAL A 61 -6.82 -5.13 -11.57
C VAL A 61 -6.44 -5.50 -12.99
N ASP A 62 -7.13 -6.48 -13.57
CA ASP A 62 -6.89 -7.05 -14.91
C ASP A 62 -5.53 -7.76 -15.09
N HIS A 63 -4.77 -7.93 -14.00
CA HIS A 63 -3.53 -8.70 -14.01
C HIS A 63 -3.65 -9.99 -13.18
N ALA A 64 -2.86 -10.98 -13.58
CA ALA A 64 -2.71 -12.23 -12.87
C ALA A 64 -1.33 -12.34 -12.24
N LYS A 65 -1.27 -12.87 -11.01
CA LYS A 65 -0.05 -13.20 -10.29
C LYS A 65 0.02 -14.70 -10.05
N VAL A 66 1.16 -15.29 -10.35
CA VAL A 66 1.42 -16.71 -10.15
C VAL A 66 2.02 -16.91 -8.76
N LEU A 67 1.40 -17.78 -7.97
CA LEU A 67 1.83 -18.17 -6.64
C LEU A 67 1.98 -19.69 -6.56
N ARG A 68 2.84 -20.16 -5.66
CA ARG A 68 2.96 -21.59 -5.36
C ARG A 68 2.08 -21.92 -4.17
N LEU A 69 1.31 -22.99 -4.30
CA LEU A 69 0.48 -23.51 -3.23
C LEU A 69 1.33 -24.41 -2.31
N PRO A 70 1.04 -24.47 -1.00
CA PRO A 70 1.63 -25.46 -0.11
C PRO A 70 1.35 -26.89 -0.61
N GLU A 71 2.31 -27.80 -0.46
CA GLU A 71 2.22 -29.18 -1.02
C GLU A 71 1.00 -29.98 -0.55
N LYS A 72 0.44 -29.64 0.61
CA LYS A 72 -0.73 -30.31 1.20
C LYS A 72 -2.06 -29.64 0.86
N ALA A 73 -2.06 -28.50 0.20
CA ALA A 73 -3.28 -27.75 -0.10
C ALA A 73 -4.06 -28.43 -1.22
N GLN A 74 -5.31 -28.78 -0.92
CA GLN A 74 -6.24 -29.39 -1.89
C GLN A 74 -7.39 -28.48 -2.25
N THR A 75 -7.84 -27.66 -1.30
CA THR A 75 -8.95 -26.73 -1.50
C THR A 75 -8.46 -25.32 -1.29
N VAL A 76 -8.81 -24.42 -2.22
CA VAL A 76 -8.59 -22.98 -2.08
C VAL A 76 -9.95 -22.31 -2.09
N ILE A 77 -10.16 -21.43 -1.11
CA ILE A 77 -11.37 -20.64 -0.96
C ILE A 77 -10.98 -19.17 -1.07
N VAL A 78 -11.77 -18.41 -1.83
CA VAL A 78 -11.64 -16.96 -1.95
C VAL A 78 -12.79 -16.32 -1.17
N GLY A 79 -12.47 -15.35 -0.31
CA GLY A 79 -13.48 -14.64 0.46
C GLY A 79 -14.49 -13.90 -0.42
N ASN A 80 -14.00 -13.11 -1.39
CA ASN A 80 -14.84 -12.38 -2.34
C ASN A 80 -14.37 -12.57 -3.80
N PRO A 81 -15.05 -13.42 -4.59
CA PRO A 81 -14.69 -13.69 -5.99
C PRO A 81 -14.90 -12.50 -6.94
N ALA A 82 -15.58 -11.42 -6.49
CA ALA A 82 -15.73 -10.19 -7.27
C ALA A 82 -14.47 -9.30 -7.20
N ILE A 83 -13.62 -9.47 -6.17
CA ILE A 83 -12.37 -8.71 -6.00
C ILE A 83 -11.22 -9.44 -6.67
N ALA A 84 -11.06 -10.73 -6.37
CA ALA A 84 -10.02 -11.56 -6.96
C ALA A 84 -10.56 -12.97 -7.24
N ASP A 85 -9.97 -13.67 -8.19
CA ASP A 85 -10.32 -15.05 -8.52
C ASP A 85 -9.06 -15.90 -8.59
N VAL A 86 -9.20 -17.20 -8.39
CA VAL A 86 -8.07 -18.12 -8.35
C VAL A 86 -8.32 -19.33 -9.24
N THR A 87 -7.28 -19.74 -9.96
CA THR A 87 -7.28 -20.98 -10.71
C THR A 87 -6.09 -21.81 -10.27
N VAL A 88 -6.36 -23.00 -9.75
CA VAL A 88 -5.34 -23.95 -9.30
C VAL A 88 -4.97 -24.88 -10.46
N GLN A 89 -3.69 -24.98 -10.74
CA GLN A 89 -3.11 -25.89 -11.72
C GLN A 89 -2.61 -27.17 -11.04
N ARG A 90 -2.55 -28.27 -11.80
CA ARG A 90 -2.21 -29.62 -11.27
C ARG A 90 -0.79 -29.74 -10.69
N ASN A 91 0.09 -28.79 -10.97
CA ASN A 91 1.49 -28.76 -10.54
C ASN A 91 1.72 -27.95 -9.25
N GLY A 92 0.68 -27.69 -8.45
CA GLY A 92 0.80 -26.89 -7.22
C GLY A 92 1.01 -25.40 -7.48
N VAL A 93 0.71 -24.94 -8.69
CA VAL A 93 0.74 -23.53 -9.06
C VAL A 93 -0.68 -22.98 -9.02
N MET A 94 -0.85 -21.82 -8.40
CA MET A 94 -2.11 -21.09 -8.38
C MET A 94 -1.94 -19.74 -9.06
N ILE A 95 -2.90 -19.41 -9.91
CA ILE A 95 -2.97 -18.13 -10.61
C ILE A 95 -4.04 -17.30 -9.93
N VAL A 96 -3.65 -16.18 -9.32
CA VAL A 96 -4.57 -15.22 -8.70
C VAL A 96 -4.79 -14.08 -9.67
N THR A 97 -6.04 -13.80 -10.05
CA THR A 97 -6.40 -12.73 -10.98
C THR A 97 -7.16 -11.64 -10.24
N GLY A 98 -6.71 -10.39 -10.34
CA GLY A 98 -7.41 -9.23 -9.80
C GLY A 98 -8.58 -8.84 -10.72
N LYS A 99 -9.81 -8.83 -10.20
CA LYS A 99 -11.02 -8.46 -10.94
C LYS A 99 -11.51 -7.05 -10.60
N SER A 100 -11.44 -6.66 -9.34
CA SER A 100 -11.90 -5.36 -8.87
C SER A 100 -11.08 -4.87 -7.70
N TYR A 101 -11.11 -3.55 -7.46
CA TYR A 101 -10.42 -2.93 -6.34
C TYR A 101 -10.94 -3.44 -5.00
N GLY A 102 -10.02 -3.70 -4.08
CA GLY A 102 -10.38 -4.04 -2.71
C GLY A 102 -9.35 -4.91 -2.02
N VAL A 103 -9.76 -5.43 -0.87
CA VAL A 103 -8.98 -6.40 -0.10
C VAL A 103 -9.88 -7.61 0.15
N THR A 104 -9.36 -8.79 -0.14
CA THR A 104 -10.00 -10.07 0.17
C THR A 104 -8.98 -11.02 0.78
N ASN A 105 -9.37 -12.24 1.10
CA ASN A 105 -8.52 -13.26 1.65
C ASN A 105 -8.58 -14.55 0.81
N LEU A 106 -7.48 -15.29 0.84
CA LEU A 106 -7.35 -16.62 0.28
C LEU A 106 -7.09 -17.59 1.42
N ILE A 107 -7.86 -18.66 1.45
CA ILE A 107 -7.79 -19.70 2.47
C ILE A 107 -7.43 -21.00 1.77
N ALA A 108 -6.35 -21.63 2.20
CA ALA A 108 -5.92 -22.94 1.72
C ALA A 108 -6.17 -24.01 2.79
N LEU A 109 -6.88 -25.07 2.41
CA LEU A 109 -7.22 -26.20 3.27
C LEU A 109 -6.59 -27.49 2.75
N ASP A 110 -6.30 -28.41 3.67
CA ASP A 110 -5.88 -29.78 3.34
C ASP A 110 -7.07 -30.72 3.03
N ALA A 111 -6.77 -31.99 2.77
CA ALA A 111 -7.77 -33.03 2.51
C ALA A 111 -8.75 -33.28 3.67
N THR A 112 -8.31 -32.98 4.90
CA THR A 112 -9.10 -33.17 6.12
C THR A 112 -9.94 -31.94 6.47
N GLY A 113 -9.80 -30.86 5.70
CA GLY A 113 -10.42 -29.56 5.97
C GLY A 113 -9.66 -28.70 6.99
N ALA A 114 -8.43 -29.08 7.37
CA ALA A 114 -7.62 -28.28 8.27
C ALA A 114 -7.04 -27.06 7.53
N LEU A 115 -7.00 -25.92 8.23
CA LEU A 115 -6.43 -24.69 7.72
C LEU A 115 -4.90 -24.81 7.60
N LEU A 116 -4.39 -24.70 6.38
CA LEU A 116 -2.95 -24.70 6.12
C LEU A 116 -2.38 -23.29 6.08
N ALA A 117 -3.09 -22.37 5.42
CA ALA A 117 -2.65 -21.00 5.28
C ALA A 117 -3.84 -20.08 5.00
N GLU A 118 -3.75 -18.85 5.48
CA GLU A 118 -4.65 -17.76 5.14
C GLU A 118 -3.82 -16.55 4.70
N SER A 119 -4.08 -15.97 3.53
CA SER A 119 -3.33 -14.81 3.03
C SER A 119 -4.29 -13.69 2.62
N SER A 120 -3.94 -12.45 2.94
CA SER A 120 -4.69 -11.30 2.42
C SER A 120 -4.26 -11.00 0.99
N VAL A 121 -5.23 -10.73 0.11
CA VAL A 121 -5.04 -10.27 -1.26
C VAL A 121 -5.54 -8.84 -1.34
N ARG A 122 -4.68 -7.94 -1.80
CA ARG A 122 -5.04 -6.55 -2.06
C ARG A 122 -4.93 -6.29 -3.55
N VAL A 123 -6.03 -5.81 -4.13
CA VAL A 123 -6.14 -5.53 -5.56
C VAL A 123 -6.13 -4.02 -5.77
N GLY A 124 -5.08 -3.54 -6.44
CA GLY A 124 -4.83 -2.12 -6.70
C GLY A 124 -4.91 -1.75 -8.18
N ALA A 125 -4.77 -0.45 -8.47
CA ALA A 125 -4.72 0.06 -9.84
C ALA A 125 -3.36 -0.20 -10.48
N ALA A 126 -3.37 -0.41 -11.79
CA ALA A 126 -2.13 -0.45 -12.56
C ALA A 126 -1.49 0.93 -12.52
N SER A 127 -0.31 1.02 -11.91
CA SER A 127 0.50 2.24 -11.93
C SER A 127 1.26 2.42 -13.23
N ASP A 128 1.44 1.34 -13.99
CA ASP A 128 2.41 1.31 -15.07
C ASP A 128 1.77 1.85 -16.35
N SER A 129 2.28 3.01 -16.80
CA SER A 129 1.89 3.63 -18.06
C SER A 129 0.40 3.97 -18.19
N ILE A 130 -0.32 4.14 -17.08
CA ILE A 130 -1.70 4.64 -17.07
C ILE A 130 -1.71 6.14 -16.78
N LEU A 131 -2.31 6.91 -17.68
CA LEU A 131 -2.63 8.32 -17.50
C LEU A 131 -4.11 8.46 -17.16
N THR A 132 -4.41 9.05 -16.01
CA THR A 132 -5.78 9.37 -15.61
C THR A 132 -6.04 10.86 -15.80
N VAL A 133 -7.08 11.21 -16.55
CA VAL A 133 -7.54 12.58 -16.75
C VAL A 133 -8.80 12.81 -15.92
N GLN A 134 -8.71 13.68 -14.92
CA GLN A 134 -9.82 14.03 -14.04
C GLN A 134 -10.41 15.38 -14.45
N ARG A 135 -11.70 15.41 -14.80
CA ARG A 135 -12.49 16.61 -15.14
C ARG A 135 -13.70 16.72 -14.21
N GLY A 136 -13.47 17.27 -13.02
CA GLY A 136 -14.49 17.31 -11.97
C GLY A 136 -14.78 15.89 -11.46
N LEU A 137 -16.03 15.44 -11.59
CA LEU A 137 -16.43 14.06 -11.26
C LEU A 137 -16.17 13.06 -12.39
N GLU A 138 -15.89 13.55 -13.60
CA GLU A 138 -15.60 12.72 -14.76
C GLU A 138 -14.15 12.27 -14.72
N ARG A 139 -13.91 10.96 -14.78
CA ARG A 139 -12.57 10.38 -14.84
C ARG A 139 -12.42 9.56 -16.11
N GLU A 140 -11.30 9.70 -16.79
CA GLU A 140 -10.96 8.91 -17.97
C GLU A 140 -9.56 8.35 -17.82
N SER A 141 -9.38 7.07 -18.18
CA SER A 141 -8.09 6.40 -18.12
C SER A 141 -7.55 6.08 -19.51
N TYR A 142 -6.23 6.23 -19.66
CA TYR A 142 -5.50 6.02 -20.91
C TYR A 142 -4.27 5.15 -20.64
N SER A 143 -3.97 4.19 -21.52
CA SER A 143 -2.71 3.44 -21.49
C SER A 143 -1.74 4.02 -22.52
N CYS A 144 -0.58 4.47 -22.05
CA CYS A 144 0.37 5.27 -22.83
C CYS A 144 1.71 4.55 -23.02
N THR A 145 1.81 3.76 -24.10
CA THR A 145 3.07 3.07 -24.45
C THR A 145 3.19 2.91 -25.97
N PRO A 146 3.87 3.81 -26.73
CA PRO A 146 4.33 5.18 -26.42
C PRO A 146 3.26 6.27 -26.67
N SER A 147 2.20 5.96 -27.42
CA SER A 147 1.03 6.82 -27.64
C SER A 147 -0.09 6.43 -26.69
N CYS A 148 -0.85 7.39 -26.18
CA CYS A 148 -1.99 7.12 -25.30
C CYS A 148 -3.19 6.58 -26.08
N GLN A 149 -3.71 5.43 -25.63
CA GLN A 149 -4.94 4.82 -26.13
C GLN A 149 -5.98 4.76 -25.00
N PRO A 150 -7.28 4.95 -25.29
CA PRO A 150 -8.34 4.82 -24.29
C PRO A 150 -8.29 3.44 -23.62
N SER A 151 -8.34 3.42 -22.28
CA SER A 151 -8.42 2.19 -21.50
C SER A 151 -9.56 2.33 -20.50
N ALA A 152 -10.66 1.61 -20.74
CA ALA A 152 -11.80 1.63 -19.84
C ALA A 152 -11.42 0.99 -18.51
N GLN A 153 -11.31 1.80 -17.45
CA GLN A 153 -10.96 1.33 -16.11
C GLN A 153 -12.13 1.47 -15.14
N LEU A 154 -12.17 0.61 -14.13
CA LEU A 154 -13.18 0.66 -13.07
C LEU A 154 -13.12 2.02 -12.35
N GLY A 155 -14.21 2.77 -12.36
CA GLY A 155 -14.30 4.11 -11.77
C GLY A 155 -14.09 5.26 -12.76
N ASP A 156 -13.89 4.97 -14.04
CA ASP A 156 -14.02 5.98 -15.10
C ASP A 156 -15.49 6.39 -15.27
N SER A 157 -15.71 7.53 -15.92
CA SER A 157 -17.07 8.03 -16.10
C SER A 157 -17.90 7.10 -16.97
N LYS A 158 -19.20 7.04 -16.67
CA LYS A 158 -20.12 6.12 -17.34
C LYS A 158 -20.06 6.27 -18.86
N ALA A 159 -20.03 7.50 -19.36
CA ALA A 159 -19.98 7.77 -20.79
C ALA A 159 -18.70 7.21 -21.45
N PHE A 160 -17.55 7.42 -20.82
CA PHE A 160 -16.26 6.93 -21.34
C PHE A 160 -16.14 5.42 -21.26
N PHE A 161 -16.53 4.83 -20.13
CA PHE A 161 -16.48 3.39 -19.88
C PHE A 161 -17.40 2.63 -20.84
N ASP A 162 -18.67 3.06 -20.98
CA ASP A 162 -19.64 2.42 -21.86
C ASP A 162 -19.23 2.55 -23.32
N GLY A 163 -18.72 3.71 -23.74
CA GLY A 163 -18.25 3.94 -25.11
C GLY A 163 -17.06 3.06 -25.48
N THR A 164 -16.01 3.06 -24.67
CA THR A 164 -14.78 2.29 -24.92
C THR A 164 -15.01 0.78 -24.82
N SER A 165 -15.79 0.33 -23.82
CA SER A 165 -16.15 -1.09 -23.66
C SER A 165 -17.08 -1.56 -24.77
N GLY A 166 -18.01 -0.72 -25.21
CA GLY A 166 -18.91 -1.02 -26.34
C GLY A 166 -18.16 -1.20 -27.65
N GLN A 167 -17.18 -0.33 -27.95
CA GLN A 167 -16.30 -0.47 -29.12
C GLN A 167 -15.50 -1.77 -29.07
N SER A 168 -14.92 -2.08 -27.91
CA SER A 168 -14.16 -3.33 -27.70
C SER A 168 -15.04 -4.57 -27.85
N GLY A 169 -16.25 -4.54 -27.29
CA GLY A 169 -17.24 -5.62 -27.40
C GLY A 169 -17.70 -5.83 -28.84
N ALA A 170 -17.97 -4.76 -29.60
CA ALA A 170 -18.34 -4.84 -31.02
C ALA A 170 -17.21 -5.45 -31.86
N ARG A 171 -15.96 -5.03 -31.62
CA ARG A 171 -14.79 -5.63 -32.27
C ARG A 171 -14.63 -7.10 -31.94
N ASN A 172 -14.82 -7.48 -30.67
CA ASN A 172 -14.73 -8.87 -30.23
C ASN A 172 -15.85 -9.74 -30.84
N ALA A 173 -17.08 -9.22 -30.94
CA ALA A 173 -18.18 -9.92 -31.58
C ALA A 173 -17.93 -10.16 -33.08
N ALA A 174 -17.42 -9.14 -33.79
CA ALA A 174 -17.03 -9.27 -35.18
C ALA A 174 -15.89 -10.28 -35.40
N ALA A 175 -14.94 -10.36 -34.46
CA ALA A 175 -13.82 -11.30 -34.53
C ALA A 175 -14.21 -12.75 -34.22
N THR A 176 -15.16 -12.95 -33.31
CA THR A 176 -15.60 -14.29 -32.86
C THR A 176 -16.78 -14.85 -33.68
N GLY A 177 -17.31 -14.08 -34.64
CA GLY A 177 -18.45 -14.49 -35.46
C GLY A 177 -19.74 -14.68 -34.66
N ALA A 178 -19.80 -14.13 -33.45
CA ALA A 178 -20.99 -14.14 -32.62
C ALA A 178 -21.99 -13.10 -33.13
N GLU A 179 -22.60 -13.37 -34.29
CA GLU A 179 -23.81 -12.67 -34.70
C GLU A 179 -24.88 -12.96 -33.65
N LYS A 180 -25.31 -11.91 -32.94
CA LYS A 180 -26.51 -11.98 -32.10
C LYS A 180 -27.68 -12.36 -33.01
N LYS A 181 -28.13 -13.61 -32.93
CA LYS A 181 -29.44 -14.02 -33.42
C LYS A 181 -30.52 -13.57 -32.43
#